data_AF-A0A1W9PXX9-F1
#
_entry.id   AF-A0A1W9PXX9-F1
#
_cell.length_a   1.000
_cell.length_b   1.000
_cell.length_c   1.000
_cell.angle_alpha   90.00
_cell.angle_beta   90.00
_cell.angle_gamma   90.00
#
_symmetry.space_group_name_H-M   'P 1'
#
loop_
_entity.id
_entity.type
_entity.pdbx_description
1 polymer ?
#
loop_
_entity_poly.entity_id
_entity_poly.type
_entity_poly.pdbx_seq_one_letter_code
_entity_poly.pdbx_strand_id
1 'polypeptide(L)'
;MPLDDPSNIFLYNRDFFQGQADFGNQAFLDVAVDLVAVPVKPPVLYGKSGIVQKADGRANYYISFTRMDVSGTVTLKGEKLSVDGMAWFEHGD
;
A
#
# COMPACT_ATOMS: atom_id res chain seq x y z
N MET A 1 24.41 -1.26 5.12
CA MET A 1 23.63 -0.28 4.35
C MET A 1 22.37 -0.03 5.17
N PRO A 2 22.07 1.20 5.60
CA PRO A 2 20.84 1.43 6.34
C PRO A 2 19.66 1.22 5.38
N LEU A 3 18.70 0.42 5.82
CA LEU A 3 17.48 0.07 5.12
C LEU A 3 16.54 1.28 5.21
N ASP A 4 16.54 2.17 4.22
CA ASP A 4 15.75 3.41 4.25
C ASP A 4 14.74 3.55 3.11
N ASP A 5 14.42 2.48 2.38
CA ASP A 5 13.25 2.48 1.49
C ASP A 5 11.99 2.02 2.26
N PRO A 6 11.00 2.90 2.50
CA PRO A 6 9.79 2.50 3.21
C PRO A 6 8.96 1.56 2.33
N SER A 7 8.58 0.42 2.90
CA SER A 7 7.55 -0.43 2.28
C SER A 7 6.23 0.35 2.23
N ASN A 8 5.59 0.40 1.07
CA ASN A 8 4.37 1.19 0.84
C ASN A 8 3.19 0.26 0.53
N ILE A 9 2.02 0.57 1.12
CA ILE A 9 0.73 -0.05 0.78
C ILE A 9 -0.18 1.04 0.22
N PHE A 10 -0.69 0.81 -0.98
CA PHE A 10 -1.72 1.63 -1.60
C PHE A 10 -3.03 0.88 -1.57
N LEU A 11 -4.07 1.48 -0.98
CA LEU A 11 -5.42 0.93 -0.91
C LEU A 11 -6.33 1.67 -1.90
N TYR A 12 -7.05 0.91 -2.72
CA TYR A 12 -8.02 1.41 -3.69
C TYR A 12 -9.38 0.78 -3.40
N ASN A 13 -10.33 1.59 -2.94
CA ASN A 13 -11.72 1.17 -2.83
C ASN A 13 -12.44 1.46 -4.16
N ARG A 14 -13.21 0.49 -4.67
CA ARG A 14 -13.96 0.63 -5.92
C ARG A 14 -15.19 1.54 -5.79
N ASP A 15 -15.70 1.74 -4.58
CA ASP A 15 -16.99 2.39 -4.33
C ASP A 15 -16.87 3.87 -3.95
N PHE A 16 -15.66 4.41 -3.81
CA PHE A 16 -15.40 5.80 -3.40
C PHE A 16 -15.09 6.77 -4.56
N PHE A 17 -15.80 6.64 -5.70
CA PHE A 17 -15.78 7.67 -6.77
C PHE A 17 -16.95 8.68 -6.69
N GLN A 18 -17.57 8.85 -5.52
CA GLN A 18 -18.48 9.96 -5.23
C GLN A 18 -18.06 10.65 -3.92
N GLY A 19 -17.12 11.59 -4.00
CA GLY A 19 -16.79 12.47 -2.88
C GLY A 19 -15.37 13.01 -2.94
N GLN A 20 -15.22 14.28 -3.31
CA GLN A 20 -14.00 15.04 -3.11
C GLN A 20 -13.86 15.31 -1.60
N ALA A 21 -12.91 14.68 -0.93
CA ALA A 21 -12.56 15.02 0.45
C ALA A 21 -11.44 16.07 0.44
N ASP A 22 -11.77 17.30 0.80
CA ASP A 22 -10.78 18.33 1.15
C ASP A 22 -10.16 17.96 2.51
N PHE A 23 -8.92 17.49 2.49
CA PHE A 23 -8.12 17.31 3.71
C PHE A 23 -7.51 18.65 4.13
N GLY A 24 -8.36 19.62 4.49
CA GLY A 24 -7.94 20.83 5.18
C GLY A 24 -7.57 20.52 6.62
N ASN A 25 -6.47 21.12 7.12
CA ASN A 25 -5.93 20.98 8.48
C ASN A 25 -7.03 20.94 9.56
N GLN A 26 -7.39 19.73 10.00
CA GLN A 26 -8.26 19.45 11.13
C GLN A 26 -7.70 18.20 11.82
N ALA A 27 -7.83 18.16 13.15
CA ALA A 27 -7.22 17.21 14.08
C ALA A 27 -7.07 15.77 13.55
N PHE A 28 -5.95 15.13 13.90
CA PHE A 28 -5.66 13.72 13.63
C PHE A 28 -6.95 12.89 13.73
N LEU A 29 -7.43 12.42 12.59
CA LEU A 29 -8.57 11.52 12.55
C LEU A 29 -8.20 10.31 13.40
N ASP A 30 -9.06 9.92 14.34
CA ASP A 30 -9.01 8.61 14.97
C ASP A 30 -9.29 7.57 13.87
N VAL A 31 -8.23 7.13 13.20
CA VAL A 31 -8.24 6.13 12.13
C VAL A 31 -7.65 4.84 12.68
N ALA A 32 -8.41 3.75 12.58
CA ALA A 32 -7.89 2.40 12.76
C ALA A 32 -8.17 1.57 11.50
N VAL A 33 -7.22 0.72 11.13
CA VAL A 33 -7.30 -0.10 9.91
C VAL A 33 -7.04 -1.54 10.32
N ASP A 34 -8.00 -2.42 10.05
CA ASP A 34 -7.91 -3.87 10.25
C ASP A 34 -8.31 -4.54 8.93
N LEU A 35 -7.32 -4.79 8.09
CA LEU A 35 -7.51 -5.27 6.72
C LEU A 35 -6.67 -6.51 6.46
N VAL A 36 -7.26 -7.45 5.74
CA VAL A 36 -6.54 -8.56 5.11
C VAL A 36 -6.33 -8.21 3.65
N ALA A 37 -5.08 -8.26 3.18
CA ALA A 37 -4.73 -8.10 1.79
C ALA A 37 -4.12 -9.39 1.24
N VAL A 38 -4.73 -9.97 0.22
CA VAL A 38 -4.32 -11.26 -0.36
C VAL A 38 -3.86 -11.05 -1.79
N PRO A 39 -2.59 -11.29 -2.14
CA PRO A 39 -2.13 -11.25 -3.52
C PRO A 39 -2.93 -12.21 -4.41
N VAL A 40 -3.45 -11.69 -5.53
CA VAL A 40 -4.19 -12.49 -6.52
C VAL A 40 -3.40 -12.73 -7.81
N LYS A 41 -2.13 -12.32 -7.82
CA LYS A 41 -1.15 -12.67 -8.83
C LYS A 41 0.23 -12.84 -8.21
N PRO A 42 1.15 -13.56 -8.89
CA PRO A 42 2.54 -13.62 -8.48
C PRO A 42 3.18 -12.23 -8.34
N PRO A 43 4.20 -12.08 -7.47
CA PRO A 43 4.92 -10.83 -7.34
C PRO A 43 5.69 -10.47 -8.60
N VAL A 44 5.86 -9.17 -8.82
CA VAL A 44 6.71 -8.62 -9.88
C VAL A 44 8.08 -8.32 -9.29
N LEU A 45 9.11 -8.95 -9.84
CA LEU A 45 10.51 -8.66 -9.52
C LEU A 45 11.03 -7.61 -10.51
N TYR A 46 11.63 -6.54 -10.00
CA TYR A 46 12.20 -5.49 -10.86
C TYR A 46 13.64 -5.76 -11.21
N GLY A 47 14.13 -5.11 -12.27
CA GLY A 47 15.49 -5.26 -12.73
C GLY A 47 15.83 -6.72 -13.07
N LYS A 48 17.03 -7.16 -12.68
CA LYS A 48 17.46 -8.55 -12.90
C LYS A 48 17.17 -9.37 -11.65
N SER A 49 16.10 -10.16 -11.70
CA SER A 49 15.68 -11.05 -10.59
C SER A 49 15.43 -10.32 -9.26
N GLY A 50 14.90 -9.10 -9.32
CA GLY A 50 14.66 -8.24 -8.15
C GLY A 50 15.76 -7.22 -7.91
N ILE A 51 16.93 -7.34 -8.56
CA ILE A 51 18.06 -6.44 -8.35
C ILE A 51 17.97 -5.24 -9.29
N VAL A 52 17.81 -4.05 -8.71
CA VAL A 52 17.84 -2.77 -9.41
C VAL A 52 19.17 -2.08 -9.10
N GLN A 53 20.06 -2.01 -10.10
CA GLN A 53 21.34 -1.31 -10.00
C GLN A 53 21.11 0.20 -9.92
N LYS A 54 21.74 0.85 -8.95
CA LYS A 54 21.82 2.31 -8.82
C LYS A 54 23.17 2.79 -9.36
N ALA A 55 23.33 4.11 -9.50
CA ALA A 55 24.66 4.69 -9.74
C ALA A 55 25.60 4.31 -8.58
N ASP A 56 26.92 4.48 -8.78
CA ASP A 56 27.98 4.23 -7.77
C ASP A 56 28.19 2.77 -7.28
N GLY A 57 27.57 1.79 -7.96
CA GLY A 57 27.76 0.36 -7.65
C GLY A 57 26.90 -0.17 -6.51
N ARG A 58 25.94 0.65 -6.01
CA ARG A 58 24.86 0.19 -5.13
C ARG A 58 23.77 -0.52 -5.92
N ALA A 59 23.02 -1.38 -5.22
CA ALA A 59 21.81 -1.99 -5.76
C ALA A 59 20.76 -2.15 -4.67
N ASN A 60 19.50 -2.12 -5.09
CA ASN A 60 18.34 -2.40 -4.24
C ASN A 60 17.71 -3.73 -4.66
N TYR A 61 17.10 -4.43 -3.71
CA TYR A 61 16.16 -5.50 -4.02
C TYR A 61 14.74 -4.91 -4.06
N TYR A 62 14.00 -5.12 -5.15
CA TYR A 62 12.71 -4.45 -5.36
C TYR A 62 11.66 -5.43 -5.89
N ILE A 63 10.52 -5.52 -5.19
CA ILE A 63 9.42 -6.45 -5.45
C ILE A 63 8.07 -5.76 -5.21
N SER A 64 7.08 -6.03 -6.08
CA SER A 64 5.71 -5.60 -5.86
C SER A 64 4.70 -6.75 -5.85
N PHE A 65 3.67 -6.63 -5.02
CA PHE A 65 2.40 -7.32 -5.23
C PHE A 65 1.41 -6.36 -5.88
N THR A 66 1.33 -6.40 -7.21
CA THR A 66 0.68 -5.37 -8.02
C THR A 66 -0.85 -5.54 -8.16
N ARG A 67 -1.44 -6.49 -7.44
CA ARG A 67 -2.89 -6.67 -7.26
C ARG A 67 -3.14 -7.60 -6.09
N MET A 68 -3.74 -7.05 -5.05
CA MET A 68 -4.16 -7.78 -3.86
C MET A 68 -5.65 -7.52 -3.65
N ASP A 69 -6.44 -8.55 -3.40
CA ASP A 69 -7.82 -8.37 -2.96
C ASP A 69 -7.78 -8.00 -1.47
N VAL A 70 -8.55 -6.98 -1.09
CA VAL A 70 -8.58 -6.44 0.28
C VAL A 70 -9.97 -6.56 0.83
N SER A 71 -10.07 -6.95 2.10
CA SER A 71 -11.31 -6.89 2.87
C SER A 71 -11.02 -6.63 4.35
N GLY A 72 -11.95 -6.00 5.05
CA GLY A 72 -11.87 -5.83 6.50
C GLY A 72 -12.63 -4.60 6.98
N THR A 73 -12.10 -3.93 8.00
CA THR A 73 -12.73 -2.77 8.64
C THR A 73 -11.80 -1.57 8.66
N VAL A 74 -12.35 -0.40 8.35
CA VAL A 74 -11.74 0.90 8.65
C VAL A 74 -12.59 1.59 9.71
N THR A 75 -11.96 2.09 10.77
CA THR A 75 -12.61 2.91 11.78
C THR A 75 -12.30 4.37 11.51
N LEU A 76 -13.30 5.22 11.35
CA LEU A 76 -13.15 6.66 11.18
C LEU A 76 -13.97 7.37 12.26
N LYS A 77 -13.32 8.17 13.11
CA LYS A 77 -14.00 8.91 14.20
C LYS A 77 -14.86 7.99 15.09
N GLY A 78 -14.38 6.77 15.35
CA GLY A 78 -15.07 5.74 16.14
C GLY A 78 -16.13 4.92 15.39
N GLU A 79 -16.50 5.29 14.17
CA GLU A 79 -17.42 4.50 13.34
C GLU A 79 -16.66 3.42 12.56
N LYS A 80 -17.11 2.16 12.65
CA LYS A 80 -16.55 1.03 11.91
C LYS A 80 -17.26 0.83 10.58
N LEU A 81 -16.50 0.91 9.50
CA LEU A 81 -16.94 0.70 8.13
C LEU A 81 -16.34 -0.61 7.60
N SER A 82 -17.20 -1.54 7.18
CA SER A 82 -16.76 -2.71 6.42
C SER A 82 -16.36 -2.26 5.03
N VAL A 83 -15.20 -2.70 4.56
CA VAL A 83 -14.67 -2.34 3.25
C VAL A 83 -14.17 -3.57 2.52
N ASP A 84 -14.29 -3.53 1.20
CA ASP A 84 -13.57 -4.37 0.26
C ASP A 84 -12.93 -3.51 -0.84
N GLY A 85 -11.95 -4.06 -1.54
CA GLY A 85 -11.26 -3.32 -2.57
C GLY A 85 -10.01 -4.03 -3.09
N MET A 86 -9.11 -3.24 -3.66
CA MET A 86 -7.83 -3.70 -4.17
C MET A 86 -6.69 -2.96 -3.51
N ALA A 87 -5.55 -3.63 -3.33
CA ALA A 87 -4.31 -3.00 -2.90
C ALA A 87 -3.14 -3.30 -3.83
N TRP A 88 -2.11 -2.49 -3.64
CA TRP A 88 -0.80 -2.66 -4.20
C TRP A 88 0.23 -2.53 -3.07
N PHE A 89 1.15 -3.49 -2.98
CA PHE A 89 2.26 -3.45 -2.03
C PHE A 89 3.59 -3.33 -2.78
N GLU A 90 4.45 -2.42 -2.31
CA GLU A 90 5.82 -2.23 -2.76
C GLU A 90 6.78 -2.49 -1.61
N HIS A 91 7.86 -3.22 -1.89
CA HIS A 91 8.98 -3.40 -0.98
C HIS A 91 10.29 -3.20 -1.74
N GLY A 92 11.05 -2.22 -1.27
CA GLY A 92 12.44 -2.00 -1.63
C GLY A 92 13.34 -2.13 -0.41
N ASP A 93 14.54 -2.65 -0.65
CA ASP A 93 15.68 -2.63 0.29
C ASP A 93 16.76 -1.66 -0.20
#